data_AF-A0A8H4XUA5-F1
#
_entry.id   AF-A0A8H4XUA5-F1
#
_cell.length_a   1.000
_cell.length_b   1.000
_cell.length_c   1.000
_cell.angle_alpha   90.00
_cell.angle_beta   90.00
_cell.angle_gamma   90.00
#
_symmetry.space_group_name_H-M   'P 1'
#
loop_
_entity.id
_entity.type
_entity.pdbx_description
1 polymer ?
#
loop_
_entity_poly.entity_id
_entity_poly.type
_entity_poly.pdbx_seq_one_letter_code
_entity_poly.pdbx_strand_id
1 'polypeptide(L)'
;MTETDQYFHAADHIVVLKDHEILDQGNWHKNQFKATFSTKLLSSYRNKDSTILAANFEKLNNQLRAKDETELDLARQTGDPSLYGCTILYSFFITFPQYWLQLWTDDGSRDLFYACGFLLLSTLSWASTSTQMCAPLSYFSKTDVGSILNRFSQDMQLVDKQLPSALQTVVTQIFKLLMQIVLLCVAEKWLALSLPACVLLVYVIQKDYLRTSRQLRFLELESRAGVFSNFLETVEGLETIRSFGWSKAMIDANVRSIDDSQRPDFLLLCLQRWLKIVLDLLAAAIATSAVAIAVTYRDQISGAQVGIALNIMLVANTTLLKLVGNWTSLEISLGAISRLKSLEETTPFEGGHTGTLEPPENWPSRGHIEFKNITASYQSGSVALRNLSLNISAGQRLMICGRTGSGKSTLILTLLRLLELQSGKIELDGIDIKTVGLDILRQQCFIAVSQDPLLLPNETLRFNLDPDGSVTDDDLVDALTETGLWSHFFEGGTSIDVEGASIIEFSEDSDEHPVLHRKFALFQELSVGQ
;
A
#
# COMPACT_ATOMS: atom_id res chain seq x y z
N MET A 1 -35.92 -15.13 13.87
CA MET A 1 -36.67 -13.86 13.87
C MET A 1 -35.90 -12.94 14.79
N THR A 2 -34.88 -12.29 14.25
CA THR A 2 -34.04 -11.32 14.97
C THR A 2 -34.66 -9.92 14.79
N GLU A 3 -34.32 -8.99 15.68
CA GLU A 3 -34.87 -7.64 15.96
C GLU A 3 -35.32 -6.73 14.79
N THR A 4 -35.04 -7.10 13.54
CA THR A 4 -35.47 -6.43 12.30
C THR A 4 -36.96 -6.11 12.20
N ASP A 5 -37.86 -6.85 12.88
CA ASP A 5 -39.29 -6.61 12.78
C ASP A 5 -39.71 -5.24 13.33
N GLN A 6 -38.94 -4.67 14.26
CA GLN A 6 -39.24 -3.39 14.90
C GLN A 6 -39.12 -2.19 13.96
N TYR A 7 -38.28 -2.27 12.93
CA TYR A 7 -37.95 -1.13 12.07
C TYR A 7 -38.77 -1.07 10.77
N PHE A 8 -39.50 -2.12 10.39
CA PHE A 8 -40.34 -2.09 9.17
C PHE A 8 -41.42 -1.01 9.21
N HIS A 9 -41.87 -0.62 10.40
CA HIS A 9 -42.84 0.46 10.57
C HIS A 9 -42.32 1.83 10.13
N ALA A 10 -41.00 2.02 10.05
CA ALA A 10 -40.39 3.27 9.60
C ALA A 10 -40.25 3.37 8.07
N ALA A 11 -40.51 2.28 7.34
CA ALA A 11 -40.34 2.20 5.89
C ALA A 11 -41.68 2.38 5.14
N ASP A 12 -41.69 3.25 4.13
CA ASP A 12 -42.82 3.41 3.21
C ASP A 12 -42.86 2.28 2.18
N HIS A 13 -41.69 1.78 1.80
CA HIS A 13 -41.53 0.74 0.78
C HIS A 13 -40.51 -0.30 1.20
N ILE A 14 -40.79 -1.56 0.88
CA ILE A 14 -39.89 -2.68 1.19
C ILE A 14 -39.58 -3.42 -0.09
N VAL A 15 -38.31 -3.71 -0.32
CA VAL A 15 -37.79 -4.54 -1.41
C VAL A 15 -37.11 -5.76 -0.82
N VAL A 16 -37.51 -6.95 -1.28
CA VAL A 16 -36.91 -8.22 -0.89
C VAL A 16 -36.03 -8.73 -2.00
N LEU A 17 -34.72 -8.82 -1.74
CA LEU A 17 -33.75 -9.40 -2.65
C LEU A 17 -33.53 -10.88 -2.35
N LYS A 18 -33.51 -11.69 -3.41
CA LYS A 18 -33.18 -13.11 -3.35
C LYS A 18 -32.50 -13.53 -4.66
N ASP A 19 -31.46 -14.33 -4.55
CA ASP A 19 -30.76 -14.91 -5.70
C ASP A 19 -30.37 -13.85 -6.76
N HIS A 20 -29.92 -12.67 -6.32
CA HIS A 20 -29.47 -11.54 -7.15
C HIS A 20 -30.58 -10.79 -7.92
N GLU A 21 -31.85 -11.05 -7.61
CA GLU A 21 -33.03 -10.44 -8.23
C GLU A 21 -34.01 -9.90 -7.16
N ILE A 22 -34.96 -9.05 -7.58
CA ILE A 22 -36.08 -8.63 -6.71
C ILE A 22 -37.10 -9.76 -6.66
N LEU A 23 -37.31 -10.33 -5.48
CA LEU A 23 -38.33 -11.34 -5.24
C LEU A 23 -39.71 -10.74 -5.05
N ASP A 24 -39.78 -9.63 -4.30
CA ASP A 24 -41.02 -8.94 -3.98
C ASP A 24 -40.73 -7.47 -3.64
N GLN A 25 -41.66 -6.59 -3.96
CA GLN A 25 -41.57 -5.17 -3.60
C GLN A 25 -42.96 -4.57 -3.42
N GLY A 26 -43.12 -3.70 -2.43
CA GLY A 26 -44.42 -3.14 -2.12
C GLY A 26 -44.42 -2.11 -1.00
N ASN A 27 -45.53 -1.38 -0.90
CA ASN A 27 -45.74 -0.41 0.17
C ASN A 27 -46.16 -1.15 1.45
N TRP A 28 -45.43 -0.91 2.54
CA TRP A 28 -45.64 -1.59 3.82
C TRP A 28 -47.04 -1.34 4.39
N HIS A 29 -47.62 -0.17 4.15
CA HIS A 29 -48.94 0.20 4.69
C HIS A 29 -50.11 -0.55 4.04
N LYS A 30 -49.88 -1.29 2.95
CA LYS A 30 -50.92 -2.14 2.34
C LYS A 30 -51.03 -3.48 3.07
N ASN A 31 -52.15 -3.70 3.77
CA ASN A 31 -52.41 -4.93 4.56
C ASN A 31 -52.23 -6.24 3.78
N GLN A 32 -52.53 -6.24 2.48
CA GLN A 32 -52.33 -7.41 1.61
C GLN A 32 -50.85 -7.78 1.46
N PHE A 33 -49.96 -6.78 1.36
CA PHE A 33 -48.52 -7.01 1.26
C PHE A 33 -47.97 -7.57 2.56
N LYS A 34 -48.39 -7.05 3.72
CA LYS A 34 -47.99 -7.59 5.03
C LYS A 34 -48.30 -9.08 5.17
N ALA A 35 -49.51 -9.51 4.80
CA ALA A 35 -49.91 -10.92 4.86
C ALA A 35 -49.08 -11.83 3.93
N THR A 36 -48.83 -11.39 2.70
CA THR A 36 -48.02 -12.11 1.70
C THR A 36 -46.53 -12.13 2.07
N PHE A 37 -46.02 -11.03 2.62
CA PHE A 37 -44.65 -10.88 3.08
C PHE A 37 -44.37 -11.80 4.26
N SER A 38 -45.20 -11.77 5.32
CA SER A 38 -45.03 -12.64 6.49
C SER A 38 -45.04 -14.12 6.10
N THR A 39 -45.93 -14.54 5.21
CA THR A 39 -45.99 -15.94 4.74
C THR A 39 -44.80 -16.34 3.87
N LYS A 40 -44.36 -15.50 2.93
CA LYS A 40 -43.17 -15.76 2.10
C LYS A 40 -41.89 -15.78 2.94
N LEU A 41 -41.73 -14.84 3.87
CA LEU A 41 -40.56 -14.73 4.74
C LEU A 41 -40.48 -15.94 5.68
N LEU A 42 -41.59 -16.32 6.31
CA LEU A 42 -41.68 -17.55 7.12
C LEU A 42 -41.35 -18.80 6.29
N SER A 43 -41.86 -18.92 5.06
CA SER A 43 -41.54 -20.07 4.19
C SER A 43 -40.07 -20.13 3.76
N SER A 44 -39.44 -18.96 3.54
CA SER A 44 -38.04 -18.87 3.12
C SER A 44 -37.07 -19.11 4.27
N TYR A 45 -37.46 -18.84 5.52
CA TYR A 45 -36.68 -19.16 6.72
C TYR A 45 -36.92 -20.59 7.23
N ARG A 46 -38.11 -21.18 7.02
CA ARG A 46 -38.42 -22.54 7.48
C ARG A 46 -37.71 -23.64 6.70
N ASN A 47 -37.18 -23.35 5.51
CA ASN A 47 -36.68 -24.37 4.59
C ASN A 47 -35.17 -24.68 4.68
N LYS A 48 -34.47 -24.15 5.68
CA LYS A 48 -33.09 -24.53 6.03
C LYS A 48 -32.72 -23.74 7.27
N ASP A 49 -32.81 -24.35 8.44
CA ASP A 49 -31.89 -24.11 9.54
C ASP A 49 -32.12 -25.09 10.70
N SER A 50 -31.07 -25.84 11.03
CA SER A 50 -30.70 -26.13 12.43
C SER A 50 -29.42 -26.97 12.43
N THR A 51 -28.24 -26.34 12.32
CA THR A 51 -26.96 -26.85 12.90
C THR A 51 -25.71 -26.00 12.60
N ILE A 52 -25.70 -25.12 11.57
CA ILE A 52 -24.44 -24.48 11.12
C ILE A 52 -24.27 -23.02 11.58
N LEU A 53 -25.33 -22.34 11.99
CA LEU A 53 -25.29 -20.89 12.27
C LEU A 53 -24.86 -20.51 13.69
N ALA A 54 -25.06 -21.38 14.68
CA ALA A 54 -24.65 -21.11 16.06
C ALA A 54 -23.13 -21.18 16.26
N ALA A 55 -22.45 -22.07 15.53
CA ALA A 55 -21.00 -22.27 15.66
C ALA A 55 -20.15 -21.16 14.99
N ASN A 56 -20.72 -20.40 14.05
CA ASN A 56 -19.99 -19.36 13.31
C ASN A 56 -20.18 -17.95 13.91
N PHE A 57 -21.31 -17.70 14.59
CA PHE A 57 -21.57 -16.40 15.22
C PHE A 57 -20.79 -16.22 16.53
N GLU A 58 -20.64 -17.29 17.30
CA GLU A 58 -19.80 -17.30 18.51
C GLU A 58 -18.30 -17.19 18.16
N LYS A 59 -17.91 -17.68 16.99
CA LYS A 59 -16.55 -17.58 16.46
C LYS A 59 -16.20 -16.18 15.94
N LEU A 60 -17.17 -15.47 15.36
CA LEU A 60 -17.01 -14.09 14.86
C LEU A 60 -17.00 -13.07 16.02
N ASN A 61 -17.82 -13.28 17.05
CA ASN A 61 -17.91 -12.36 18.19
C ASN A 61 -16.68 -12.45 19.12
N ASN A 62 -16.05 -13.62 19.19
CA ASN A 62 -14.77 -13.80 19.90
C ASN A 62 -13.58 -13.22 19.11
N GLN A 63 -13.63 -13.24 17.77
CA GLN A 63 -12.61 -12.61 16.92
C GLN A 63 -12.65 -11.07 16.96
N LEU A 64 -13.80 -10.47 17.24
CA LEU A 64 -13.94 -9.02 17.41
C LEU A 64 -13.40 -8.55 18.78
N ARG A 65 -13.69 -9.27 19.87
CA ARG A 65 -13.17 -8.91 21.22
C ARG A 65 -11.65 -9.10 21.38
N ALA A 66 -11.08 -10.06 20.66
CA ALA A 66 -9.64 -10.32 20.59
C ALA A 66 -8.82 -9.16 19.99
N LYS A 67 -9.43 -8.47 19.01
CA LYS A 67 -8.82 -7.37 18.27
C LYS A 67 -8.77 -6.09 19.12
N ASP A 68 -9.82 -5.85 19.90
CA ASP A 68 -9.87 -4.73 20.84
C ASP A 68 -8.89 -4.90 22.01
N GLU A 69 -8.69 -6.13 22.53
CA GLU A 69 -7.73 -6.39 23.61
C GLU A 69 -6.26 -6.32 23.16
N THR A 70 -5.97 -6.52 21.87
CA THR A 70 -4.60 -6.41 21.32
C THR A 70 -4.19 -4.98 20.97
N GLU A 71 -5.14 -4.09 20.65
CA GLU A 71 -4.89 -2.65 20.52
C GLU A 71 -4.72 -1.98 21.89
N LEU A 72 -5.45 -2.44 22.92
CA LEU A 72 -5.35 -1.91 24.28
C LEU A 72 -4.03 -2.26 25.00
N ASP A 73 -3.37 -3.38 24.65
CA ASP A 73 -2.09 -3.79 25.23
C ASP A 73 -0.86 -3.15 24.53
N LEU A 74 -1.02 -2.64 23.30
CA LEU A 74 0.03 -1.84 22.63
C LEU A 74 0.10 -0.41 23.18
N ALA A 75 -0.99 0.09 23.77
CA ALA A 75 -1.09 1.45 24.33
C ALA A 75 -0.45 1.61 25.73
N ARG A 76 0.04 0.53 26.37
CA ARG A 76 0.55 0.57 27.75
C ARG A 76 2.06 0.81 27.92
N GLN A 77 2.78 1.19 26.87
CA GLN A 77 4.17 1.66 27.02
C GLN A 77 4.40 3.01 26.35
N THR A 78 4.02 4.08 27.04
CA THR A 78 4.72 5.37 26.90
C THR A 78 4.93 6.04 28.26
N GLY A 79 6.13 6.63 28.41
CA GLY A 79 6.65 7.38 29.56
C GLY A 79 8.13 6.99 29.76
N ASP A 80 9.14 7.73 29.29
CA ASP A 80 9.29 9.19 29.41
C ASP A 80 10.07 9.83 28.22
N PRO A 81 9.76 11.08 27.85
CA PRO A 81 10.28 11.81 26.69
C PRO A 81 11.44 12.74 27.07
N SER A 82 12.69 12.29 26.92
CA SER A 82 13.85 13.20 27.01
C SER A 82 15.07 12.81 26.15
N LEU A 83 14.88 12.10 25.04
CA LEU A 83 16.00 11.85 24.11
C LEU A 83 15.61 11.81 22.63
N TYR A 84 14.75 12.74 22.21
CA TYR A 84 14.63 13.09 20.79
C TYR A 84 15.75 14.00 20.26
N GLY A 85 16.80 14.29 21.05
CA GLY A 85 17.70 15.39 20.74
C GLY A 85 19.13 15.07 20.31
N CYS A 86 19.63 13.82 20.33
CA CYS A 86 21.09 13.65 20.33
C CYS A 86 21.74 12.56 19.44
N THR A 87 21.06 11.53 18.93
CA THR A 87 21.70 10.60 17.97
C THR A 87 21.43 10.96 16.51
N ILE A 88 20.26 11.53 16.22
CA ILE A 88 19.98 12.21 14.95
C ILE A 88 20.84 13.48 14.86
N LEU A 89 21.01 14.23 15.96
CA LEU A 89 21.93 15.37 16.00
C LEU A 89 23.42 14.95 15.95
N TYR A 90 23.85 13.86 16.59
CA TYR A 90 25.25 13.41 16.52
C TYR A 90 25.64 12.88 15.13
N SER A 91 24.72 12.22 14.41
CA SER A 91 24.96 11.79 13.02
C SER A 91 24.84 12.96 12.03
N PHE A 92 23.94 13.90 12.28
CA PHE A 92 23.81 15.13 11.48
C PHE A 92 25.02 16.06 11.65
N PHE A 93 25.49 16.35 12.86
CA PHE A 93 26.62 17.25 13.10
C PHE A 93 28.01 16.67 12.75
N ILE A 94 28.15 15.37 12.51
CA ILE A 94 29.40 14.76 11.99
C ILE A 94 29.37 14.61 10.46
N THR A 95 28.23 14.25 9.88
CA THR A 95 28.14 13.92 8.45
C THR A 95 27.76 15.13 7.59
N PHE A 96 27.00 16.09 8.13
CA PHE A 96 26.61 17.33 7.43
C PHE A 96 27.79 18.28 7.19
N PRO A 97 28.72 18.54 8.14
CA PRO A 97 29.88 19.38 7.85
C PRO A 97 30.82 18.77 6.81
N GLN A 98 30.93 17.44 6.70
CA GLN A 98 31.74 16.78 5.66
C GLN A 98 31.10 16.88 4.27
N TYR A 99 29.78 16.73 4.17
CA TYR A 99 29.04 16.94 2.93
C TYR A 99 28.98 18.43 2.53
N TRP A 100 28.84 19.35 3.49
CA TRP A 100 28.84 20.81 3.28
C TRP A 100 30.21 21.35 2.88
N LEU A 101 31.30 20.84 3.47
CA LEU A 101 32.67 21.22 3.09
C LEU A 101 33.05 20.66 1.71
N GLN A 102 32.54 19.48 1.34
CA GLN A 102 32.72 18.91 0.00
C GLN A 102 31.83 19.60 -1.06
N LEU A 103 30.66 20.11 -0.66
CA LEU A 103 29.80 21.01 -1.47
C LEU A 103 30.47 22.36 -1.77
N TRP A 104 31.36 22.83 -0.89
CA TRP A 104 32.00 24.15 -0.99
C TRP A 104 33.35 24.13 -1.73
N THR A 105 33.96 22.96 -1.94
CA THR A 105 35.34 22.89 -2.46
C THR A 105 35.52 22.54 -3.95
N ASP A 106 34.63 21.83 -4.65
CA ASP A 106 34.92 21.48 -6.05
C ASP A 106 33.67 21.28 -6.95
N ASP A 107 33.37 22.36 -7.69
CA ASP A 107 32.82 22.44 -9.05
C ASP A 107 31.29 22.34 -9.33
N GLY A 108 30.71 23.49 -9.66
CA GLY A 108 29.28 23.75 -9.86
C GLY A 108 28.70 23.30 -11.21
N SER A 109 28.84 22.02 -11.56
CA SER A 109 28.30 21.49 -12.84
C SER A 109 27.34 20.30 -12.72
N ARG A 110 26.97 19.86 -11.51
CA ARG A 110 26.13 18.65 -11.32
C ARG A 110 24.82 18.85 -10.58
N ASP A 111 24.56 20.05 -10.07
CA ASP A 111 23.32 20.35 -9.33
C ASP A 111 22.07 20.16 -10.19
N LEU A 112 22.14 20.54 -11.47
CA LEU A 112 21.04 20.36 -12.42
C LEU A 112 20.73 18.88 -12.69
N PHE A 113 21.74 18.01 -12.75
CA PHE A 113 21.54 16.58 -13.01
C PHE A 113 20.88 15.88 -11.81
N TYR A 114 21.32 16.18 -10.59
CA TYR A 114 20.71 15.64 -9.38
C TYR A 114 19.33 16.24 -9.11
N ALA A 115 19.12 17.53 -9.40
CA ALA A 115 17.82 18.17 -9.31
C ALA A 115 16.83 17.60 -10.34
N CYS A 116 17.24 17.40 -11.59
CA CYS A 116 16.41 16.73 -12.61
C CYS A 116 16.13 15.27 -12.24
N GLY A 117 17.11 14.55 -11.70
CA GLY A 117 16.93 13.18 -11.20
C GLY A 117 15.92 13.11 -10.05
N PHE A 118 16.06 13.98 -9.05
CA PHE A 118 15.13 14.06 -7.93
C PHE A 118 13.73 14.49 -8.37
N LEU A 119 13.61 15.50 -9.23
CA LEU A 119 12.34 15.92 -9.79
C LEU A 119 11.66 14.78 -10.55
N LEU A 120 12.40 14.06 -11.40
CA LEU A 120 11.86 12.92 -12.14
C LEU A 120 11.39 11.79 -11.21
N LEU A 121 12.17 11.44 -10.18
CA LEU A 121 11.81 10.43 -9.18
C LEU A 121 10.59 10.87 -8.35
N SER A 122 10.54 12.13 -7.93
CA SER A 122 9.40 12.69 -7.20
C SER A 122 8.13 12.74 -8.05
N THR A 123 8.24 13.06 -9.34
CA THR A 123 7.09 13.02 -10.27
C THR A 123 6.59 11.61 -10.51
N LEU A 124 7.49 10.61 -10.57
CA LEU A 124 7.11 9.19 -10.64
C LEU A 124 6.44 8.73 -9.34
N SER A 125 6.96 9.14 -8.18
CA SER A 125 6.33 8.88 -6.88
C SER A 125 4.91 9.43 -6.83
N TRP A 126 4.76 10.70 -7.22
CA TRP A 126 3.50 11.41 -7.19
C TRP A 126 2.50 10.78 -8.17
N ALA A 127 2.93 10.51 -9.41
CA ALA A 127 2.11 9.85 -10.42
C ALA A 127 1.67 8.45 -9.99
N SER A 128 2.56 7.66 -9.38
CA SER A 128 2.21 6.33 -8.87
C SER A 128 1.19 6.40 -7.73
N THR A 129 1.33 7.39 -6.84
CA THR A 129 0.40 7.61 -5.73
C THR A 129 -0.96 8.06 -6.23
N SER A 130 -1.01 9.05 -7.13
CA SER A 130 -2.24 9.58 -7.69
C SER A 130 -3.00 8.53 -8.50
N THR A 131 -2.28 7.71 -9.29
CA THR A 131 -2.91 6.67 -10.11
C THR A 131 -3.60 5.60 -9.25
N GLN A 132 -3.01 5.24 -8.12
CA GLN A 132 -3.60 4.27 -7.19
C GLN A 132 -4.78 4.85 -6.40
N MET A 133 -4.71 6.11 -5.99
CA MET A 133 -5.84 6.78 -5.34
C MET A 133 -7.08 6.84 -6.26
N CYS A 134 -6.87 6.91 -7.58
CA CYS A 134 -7.93 6.89 -8.57
C CYS A 134 -8.31 5.47 -9.05
N ALA A 135 -7.86 4.40 -8.38
CA ALA A 135 -8.20 3.04 -8.78
C ALA A 135 -9.60 2.63 -8.30
N PRO A 136 -10.39 1.87 -9.09
CA PRO A 136 -11.71 1.41 -8.68
C PRO A 136 -11.62 0.36 -7.57
N LEU A 137 -12.68 0.23 -6.77
CA LEU A 137 -12.79 -0.78 -5.70
C LEU A 137 -12.51 -2.23 -6.17
N SER A 138 -12.81 -2.53 -7.44
CA SER A 138 -12.53 -3.85 -8.03
C SER A 138 -11.02 -4.18 -8.11
N TYR A 139 -10.16 -3.17 -8.16
CA TYR A 139 -8.71 -3.32 -8.12
C TYR A 139 -8.24 -3.71 -6.71
N PHE A 140 -8.68 -2.99 -5.69
CA PHE A 140 -8.33 -3.24 -4.28
C PHE A 140 -8.89 -4.56 -3.75
N SER A 141 -10.05 -5.01 -4.23
CA SER A 141 -10.61 -6.32 -3.84
C SER A 141 -9.91 -7.52 -4.48
N LYS A 142 -9.17 -7.32 -5.58
CA LYS A 142 -8.41 -8.39 -6.26
C LYS A 142 -6.93 -8.41 -5.87
N THR A 143 -6.40 -7.24 -5.52
CA THR A 143 -4.97 -7.06 -5.28
C THR A 143 -4.68 -7.22 -3.79
N ASP A 144 -3.64 -7.99 -3.48
CA ASP A 144 -3.19 -8.15 -2.11
C ASP A 144 -2.67 -6.81 -1.54
N VAL A 145 -3.14 -6.46 -0.34
CA VAL A 145 -2.77 -5.20 0.35
C VAL A 145 -1.26 -5.18 0.64
N GLY A 146 -0.68 -6.34 0.97
CA GLY A 146 0.76 -6.49 1.18
C GLY A 146 1.56 -6.17 -0.09
N SER A 147 1.08 -6.59 -1.26
CA SER A 147 1.69 -6.24 -2.55
C SER A 147 1.68 -4.73 -2.81
N ILE A 148 0.57 -4.04 -2.53
CA ILE A 148 0.47 -2.58 -2.68
C ILE A 148 1.44 -1.88 -1.72
N LEU A 149 1.45 -2.29 -0.46
CA LEU A 149 2.33 -1.73 0.56
C LEU A 149 3.81 -1.93 0.22
N ASN A 150 4.20 -3.10 -0.30
CA ASN A 150 5.58 -3.38 -0.69
C ASN A 150 6.04 -2.50 -1.86
N ARG A 151 5.13 -2.13 -2.76
CA ARG A 151 5.44 -1.20 -3.86
C ARG A 151 5.73 0.21 -3.34
N PHE A 152 4.89 0.73 -2.44
CA PHE A 152 5.07 2.06 -1.85
C PHE A 152 6.23 2.17 -0.85
N SER A 153 6.56 1.08 -0.16
CA SER A 153 7.64 1.08 0.82
C SER A 153 8.96 0.64 0.18
N GLN A 154 9.06 -0.63 -0.21
CA GLN A 154 10.31 -1.24 -0.65
C GLN A 154 10.71 -0.80 -2.06
N ASP A 155 9.82 -0.93 -3.05
CA ASP A 155 10.16 -0.57 -4.43
C ASP A 155 10.45 0.94 -4.55
N MET A 156 9.67 1.79 -3.88
CA MET A 156 9.93 3.22 -3.79
C MET A 156 11.29 3.53 -3.15
N GLN A 157 11.64 2.87 -2.04
CA GLN A 157 12.95 3.03 -1.41
C GLN A 157 14.11 2.61 -2.32
N LEU A 158 13.94 1.53 -3.10
CA LEU A 158 14.92 1.09 -4.09
C LEU A 158 15.13 2.15 -5.18
N VAL A 159 14.06 2.83 -5.59
CA VAL A 159 14.09 3.90 -6.60
C VAL A 159 14.69 5.20 -6.04
N ASP A 160 14.30 5.62 -4.84
CA ASP A 160 14.75 6.90 -4.26
C ASP A 160 16.18 6.86 -3.73
N LYS A 161 16.57 5.79 -3.03
CA LYS A 161 17.86 5.72 -2.32
C LYS A 161 18.87 4.86 -3.04
N GLN A 162 18.47 3.69 -3.53
CA GLN A 162 19.43 2.69 -4.03
C GLN A 162 19.80 2.92 -5.50
N LEU A 163 18.83 3.32 -6.34
CA LEU A 163 19.06 3.55 -7.77
C LEU A 163 20.11 4.64 -8.04
N PRO A 164 20.05 5.86 -7.44
CA PRO A 164 21.01 6.92 -7.76
C PRO A 164 22.43 6.53 -7.35
N SER A 165 22.57 5.94 -6.15
CA SER A 165 23.85 5.44 -5.62
C SER A 165 24.43 4.32 -6.48
N ALA A 166 23.60 3.34 -6.88
CA ALA A 166 24.03 2.23 -7.73
C ALA A 166 24.45 2.73 -9.12
N LEU A 167 23.67 3.62 -9.74
CA LEU A 167 23.96 4.20 -11.04
C LEU A 167 25.28 5.01 -11.00
N GLN A 168 25.42 5.92 -10.03
CA GLN A 168 26.65 6.70 -9.84
C GLN A 168 27.85 5.79 -9.69
N THR A 169 27.72 4.73 -8.88
CA THR A 169 28.82 3.80 -8.63
C THR A 169 29.18 3.03 -9.90
N VAL A 170 28.21 2.47 -10.63
CA VAL A 170 28.43 1.75 -11.89
C VAL A 170 29.13 2.65 -12.91
N VAL A 171 28.62 3.87 -13.13
CA VAL A 171 29.22 4.85 -14.04
C VAL A 171 30.66 5.15 -13.63
N THR A 172 30.90 5.40 -12.34
CA THR A 172 32.25 5.65 -11.81
C THR A 172 33.19 4.47 -12.04
N GLN A 173 32.73 3.23 -11.82
CA GLN A 173 33.56 2.04 -12.04
C GLN A 173 33.86 1.83 -13.53
N ILE A 174 32.91 2.09 -14.44
CA ILE A 174 33.15 2.02 -15.89
C ILE A 174 34.23 3.01 -16.31
N PHE A 175 34.13 4.28 -15.88
CA PHE A 175 35.15 5.29 -16.18
C PHE A 175 36.52 4.95 -15.59
N LYS A 176 36.58 4.44 -14.35
CA LYS A 176 37.82 3.96 -13.74
C LYS A 176 38.45 2.83 -14.56
N LEU A 177 37.65 1.86 -14.98
CA LEU A 177 38.13 0.72 -15.77
C LEU A 177 38.65 1.18 -17.15
N LEU A 178 37.94 2.09 -17.81
CA LEU A 178 38.38 2.70 -19.08
C LEU A 178 39.71 3.42 -18.92
N MET A 179 39.85 4.27 -17.89
CA MET A 179 41.11 4.98 -17.62
C MET A 179 42.26 4.02 -17.28
N GLN A 180 42.00 2.95 -16.53
CA GLN A 180 42.98 1.92 -16.23
C GLN A 180 43.44 1.19 -17.50
N ILE A 181 42.53 0.85 -18.42
CA ILE A 181 42.88 0.25 -19.71
C ILE A 181 43.75 1.20 -20.53
N VAL A 182 43.40 2.50 -20.59
CA VAL A 182 44.20 3.51 -21.30
C VAL A 182 45.60 3.61 -20.71
N LEU A 183 45.72 3.72 -19.39
CA LEU A 183 47.01 3.79 -18.69
C LEU A 183 47.83 2.52 -18.89
N LEU A 184 47.18 1.34 -18.92
CA LEU A 184 47.84 0.06 -19.18
C LEU A 184 48.44 0.02 -20.61
N CYS A 185 47.67 0.46 -21.62
CA CYS A 185 48.12 0.53 -23.01
C CYS A 185 49.27 1.53 -23.22
N VAL A 186 49.30 2.62 -22.45
CA VAL A 186 50.39 3.62 -22.51
C VAL A 186 51.64 3.13 -21.78
N ALA A 187 51.47 2.49 -20.62
CA ALA A 187 52.58 2.02 -19.79
C ALA A 187 53.36 0.88 -20.45
N GLU A 188 52.65 -0.10 -21.03
CA GLU A 188 53.24 -1.31 -21.61
C GLU A 188 52.49 -1.77 -22.87
N LYS A 189 53.05 -1.45 -24.05
CA LYS A 189 52.45 -1.80 -25.35
C LYS A 189 52.34 -3.32 -25.55
N TRP A 190 53.25 -4.10 -24.97
CA TRP A 190 53.24 -5.56 -25.06
C TRP A 190 52.17 -6.20 -24.18
N LEU A 191 51.83 -5.56 -23.05
CA LEU A 191 50.82 -6.06 -22.14
C LEU A 191 49.39 -5.89 -22.68
N ALA A 192 49.19 -4.95 -23.62
CA ALA A 192 47.94 -4.80 -24.35
C ALA A 192 47.54 -6.07 -25.14
N LEU A 193 48.49 -6.95 -25.47
CA LEU A 193 48.20 -8.24 -26.10
C LEU A 193 47.41 -9.19 -25.19
N SER A 194 47.46 -8.99 -23.87
CA SER A 194 46.69 -9.79 -22.91
C SER A 194 45.22 -9.36 -22.82
N LEU A 195 44.86 -8.13 -23.24
CA LEU A 195 43.50 -7.58 -23.14
C LEU A 195 42.44 -8.41 -23.87
N PRO A 196 42.62 -8.87 -25.13
CA PRO A 196 41.63 -9.70 -25.81
C PRO A 196 41.32 -11.01 -25.08
N ALA A 197 42.36 -11.64 -24.51
CA ALA A 197 42.20 -12.86 -23.71
C ALA A 197 41.43 -12.57 -22.41
N CYS A 198 41.69 -11.43 -21.77
CA CYS A 198 40.95 -11.00 -20.58
C CYS A 198 39.47 -10.73 -20.89
N VAL A 199 39.18 -10.00 -21.96
CA VAL A 199 37.81 -9.67 -22.38
C VAL A 199 37.03 -10.93 -22.72
N LEU A 200 37.62 -11.86 -23.47
CA LEU A 200 36.97 -13.13 -23.80
C LEU A 200 36.64 -13.95 -22.54
N LEU A 201 37.59 -14.03 -21.61
CA LEU A 201 37.40 -14.81 -20.39
C LEU A 201 36.37 -14.16 -19.45
N VAL A 202 36.41 -12.83 -19.29
CA VAL A 202 35.38 -12.08 -18.54
C VAL A 202 34.01 -12.26 -19.18
N TYR A 203 33.90 -12.26 -20.51
CA TYR A 203 32.64 -12.50 -21.22
C TYR A 203 32.07 -13.88 -20.93
N VAL A 204 32.90 -14.92 -20.93
CA VAL A 204 32.48 -16.30 -20.57
C VAL A 204 32.01 -16.37 -19.11
N ILE A 205 32.80 -15.82 -18.18
CA ILE A 205 32.46 -15.80 -16.75
C ILE A 205 31.17 -15.02 -16.50
N GLN A 206 31.01 -13.86 -17.15
CA GLN A 206 29.84 -13.00 -17.02
C GLN A 206 28.57 -13.75 -17.43
N LYS A 207 28.60 -14.52 -18.52
CA LYS A 207 27.44 -15.26 -19.02
C LYS A 207 26.89 -16.23 -17.98
N ASP A 208 27.76 -17.03 -17.37
CA ASP A 208 27.36 -18.05 -16.39
C ASP A 208 27.03 -17.44 -15.04
N TYR A 209 27.80 -16.44 -14.60
CA TYR A 209 27.58 -15.73 -13.34
C TYR A 209 26.24 -14.98 -13.35
N LEU A 210 25.98 -14.14 -14.36
CA LEU A 210 24.76 -13.32 -14.40
C LEU A 210 23.50 -14.18 -14.49
N ARG A 211 23.54 -15.25 -15.31
CA ARG A 211 22.41 -16.17 -15.42
C ARG A 211 22.09 -16.83 -14.08
N THR A 212 23.11 -17.34 -13.40
CA THR A 212 22.97 -18.04 -12.11
C THR A 212 22.54 -17.07 -11.01
N SER A 213 23.19 -15.91 -10.93
CA SER A 213 22.87 -14.85 -9.95
C SER A 213 21.42 -14.39 -10.07
N ARG A 214 20.91 -14.19 -11.28
CA ARG A 214 19.52 -13.78 -11.51
C ARG A 214 18.51 -14.80 -11.00
N GLN A 215 18.74 -16.09 -11.23
CA GLN A 215 17.86 -17.15 -10.75
C GLN A 215 17.88 -17.27 -9.22
N LEU A 216 19.07 -17.21 -8.62
CA LEU A 216 19.23 -17.25 -7.17
C LEU A 216 18.52 -16.08 -6.47
N ARG A 217 18.58 -14.88 -7.06
CA ARG A 217 17.89 -13.69 -6.53
C ARG A 217 16.38 -13.77 -6.64
N PHE A 218 15.88 -14.35 -7.72
CA PHE A 218 14.45 -14.60 -7.84
C PHE A 218 13.98 -15.52 -6.70
N LEU A 219 14.73 -16.60 -6.45
CA LEU A 219 14.43 -17.54 -5.36
C LEU A 219 14.57 -16.89 -3.97
N GLU A 220 15.56 -16.01 -3.78
CA GLU A 220 15.75 -15.22 -2.56
C GLU A 220 14.53 -14.33 -2.27
N LEU A 221 14.07 -13.57 -3.27
CA LEU A 221 12.92 -12.69 -3.12
C LEU A 221 11.63 -13.46 -2.82
N GLU A 222 11.38 -14.57 -3.53
CA GLU A 222 10.20 -15.41 -3.35
C GLU A 222 10.18 -16.08 -1.96
N SER A 223 11.30 -16.67 -1.54
CA SER A 223 11.40 -17.33 -0.22
C SER A 223 11.35 -16.35 0.94
N ARG A 224 11.89 -15.14 0.80
CA ARG A 224 11.82 -14.08 1.82
C ARG A 224 10.40 -13.56 2.01
N ALA A 225 9.59 -13.47 0.95
CA ALA A 225 8.18 -13.09 1.06
C ALA A 225 7.39 -14.12 1.92
N GLY A 226 7.71 -15.41 1.79
CA GLY A 226 7.11 -16.47 2.60
C GLY A 226 7.32 -16.30 4.11
N VAL A 227 8.48 -15.79 4.54
CA VAL A 227 8.77 -15.51 5.96
C VAL A 227 7.85 -14.43 6.52
N PHE A 228 7.68 -13.32 5.79
CA PHE A 228 6.79 -12.22 6.22
C PHE A 228 5.33 -12.66 6.26
N SER A 229 4.88 -13.43 5.26
CA SER A 229 3.53 -13.97 5.23
C SER A 229 3.25 -14.87 6.44
N ASN A 230 4.16 -15.80 6.75
CA ASN A 230 4.01 -16.72 7.88
C ASN A 230 4.00 -15.96 9.22
N PHE A 231 4.81 -14.89 9.34
CA PHE A 231 4.81 -14.04 10.52
C PHE A 231 3.50 -13.28 10.70
N LEU A 232 3.00 -12.60 9.65
CA LEU A 232 1.76 -11.84 9.71
C LEU A 232 0.55 -12.74 10.01
N GLU A 233 0.47 -13.91 9.37
CA GLU A 233 -0.59 -14.90 9.64
C GLU A 233 -0.51 -15.46 11.07
N THR A 234 0.70 -15.62 11.63
CA THR A 234 0.88 -16.02 13.04
C THR A 234 0.38 -14.94 14.00
N VAL A 235 0.66 -13.67 13.71
CA VAL A 235 0.24 -12.53 14.55
C VAL A 235 -1.28 -12.40 14.53
N GLU A 236 -1.87 -12.45 13.34
CA GLU A 236 -3.33 -12.39 13.16
C GLU A 236 -4.03 -13.62 13.77
N GLY A 237 -3.42 -14.80 13.66
CA GLY A 237 -3.96 -16.06 14.17
C GLY A 237 -3.54 -16.44 15.60
N LEU A 238 -2.92 -15.54 16.36
CA LEU A 238 -2.20 -15.89 17.60
C LEU A 238 -3.08 -16.59 18.64
N GLU A 239 -4.29 -16.09 18.85
CA GLU A 239 -5.24 -16.68 19.79
C GLU A 239 -5.72 -18.06 19.36
N THR A 240 -5.96 -18.24 18.07
CA THR A 240 -6.34 -19.54 17.50
C THR A 240 -5.20 -20.53 17.71
N ILE A 241 -3.96 -20.14 17.41
CA ILE A 241 -2.78 -21.00 17.61
C ILE A 241 -2.62 -21.40 19.08
N ARG A 242 -2.82 -20.46 20.02
CA ARG A 242 -2.73 -20.72 21.47
C ARG A 242 -3.87 -21.60 21.97
N SER A 243 -5.11 -21.32 21.58
CA SER A 243 -6.29 -22.08 22.02
C SER A 243 -6.26 -23.54 21.54
N PHE A 244 -5.76 -23.80 20.33
CA PHE A 244 -5.57 -25.16 19.81
C PHE A 244 -4.25 -25.82 20.23
N GLY A 245 -3.37 -25.12 20.95
CA GLY A 245 -2.08 -25.66 21.39
C GLY A 245 -1.08 -25.92 20.25
N TRP A 246 -1.21 -25.22 19.12
CA TRP A 246 -0.41 -25.41 17.91
C TRP A 246 0.90 -24.62 17.87
N SER A 247 1.25 -23.93 18.96
CA SER A 247 2.44 -23.05 19.01
C SER A 247 3.72 -23.75 18.53
N LYS A 248 3.95 -25.00 18.91
CA LYS A 248 5.15 -25.75 18.48
C LYS A 248 5.17 -26.01 16.98
N ALA A 249 4.03 -26.41 16.39
CA ALA A 249 3.93 -26.64 14.96
C ALA A 249 4.16 -25.34 14.17
N MET A 250 3.66 -24.21 14.68
CA MET A 250 3.86 -22.91 14.04
C MET A 250 5.31 -22.43 14.14
N ILE A 251 5.97 -22.62 15.30
CA ILE A 251 7.40 -22.33 15.45
C ILE A 251 8.22 -23.17 14.46
N ASP A 252 7.96 -24.47 14.37
CA ASP A 252 8.67 -25.36 13.44
C ASP A 252 8.45 -24.95 11.97
N ALA A 253 7.25 -24.51 11.62
CA ALA A 253 6.95 -23.98 10.29
C ALA A 253 7.72 -22.68 10.01
N ASN A 254 7.76 -21.75 10.97
CA ASN A 254 8.46 -20.47 10.82
C ASN A 254 9.98 -20.67 10.69
N VAL A 255 10.57 -21.55 11.51
CA VAL A 255 12.00 -21.92 11.39
C VAL A 255 12.31 -22.48 10.01
N ARG A 256 11.44 -23.35 9.45
CA ARG A 256 11.63 -23.87 8.08
C ARG A 256 11.54 -22.77 7.03
N SER A 257 10.57 -21.85 7.14
CA SER A 257 10.46 -20.70 6.23
C SER A 257 11.72 -19.84 6.27
N ILE A 258 12.29 -19.61 7.46
CA ILE A 258 13.54 -18.88 7.62
C ILE A 258 14.69 -19.65 6.96
N ASP A 259 14.86 -20.94 7.26
CA ASP A 259 15.93 -21.76 6.66
C ASP A 259 15.85 -21.79 5.14
N ASP A 260 14.66 -21.96 4.58
CA ASP A 260 14.44 -21.96 3.13
C ASP A 260 14.76 -20.58 2.51
N SER A 261 14.52 -19.48 3.23
CA SER A 261 14.91 -18.12 2.80
C SER A 261 16.42 -17.86 2.84
N GLN A 262 17.15 -18.52 3.75
CA GLN A 262 18.60 -18.33 3.91
C GLN A 262 19.41 -19.10 2.86
N ARG A 263 18.90 -20.23 2.35
CA ARG A 263 19.60 -21.05 1.33
C ARG A 263 19.98 -20.26 0.06
N PRO A 264 19.07 -19.54 -0.62
CA PRO A 264 19.44 -18.78 -1.81
C PRO A 264 20.41 -17.63 -1.50
N ASP A 265 20.26 -16.94 -0.38
CA ASP A 265 21.18 -15.87 0.03
C ASP A 265 22.60 -16.41 0.29
N PHE A 266 22.71 -17.52 1.04
CA PHE A 266 23.99 -18.18 1.26
C PHE A 266 24.66 -18.64 -0.05
N LEU A 267 23.89 -19.20 -0.98
CA LEU A 267 24.39 -19.59 -2.29
C LEU A 267 24.81 -18.38 -3.13
N LEU A 268 24.13 -17.23 -2.99
CA LEU A 268 24.52 -15.97 -3.63
C LEU A 268 25.88 -15.47 -3.11
N LEU A 269 26.11 -15.54 -1.78
CA LEU A 269 27.41 -15.24 -1.18
C LEU A 269 28.50 -16.20 -1.68
N CYS A 270 28.20 -17.50 -1.81
CA CYS A 270 29.13 -18.48 -2.39
C CYS A 270 29.46 -18.16 -3.85
N LEU A 271 28.46 -17.78 -4.66
CA LEU A 271 28.64 -17.38 -6.05
C LEU A 271 29.51 -16.11 -6.18
N GLN A 272 29.34 -15.13 -5.28
CA GLN A 272 30.20 -13.94 -5.21
C GLN A 272 31.65 -14.30 -4.85
N ARG A 273 31.85 -15.20 -3.87
CA ARG A 273 33.19 -15.70 -3.52
C ARG A 273 33.85 -16.44 -4.68
N TRP A 274 33.09 -17.28 -5.40
CA TRP A 274 33.57 -17.97 -6.59
C TRP A 274 34.04 -16.98 -7.66
N LEU A 275 33.22 -15.97 -7.98
CA LEU A 275 33.60 -14.92 -8.94
C LEU A 275 34.89 -14.21 -8.53
N LYS A 276 35.02 -13.88 -7.23
CA LYS A 276 36.23 -13.26 -6.68
C LYS A 276 37.47 -14.11 -6.89
N ILE A 277 37.40 -15.41 -6.53
CA ILE A 277 38.53 -16.32 -6.70
C ILE A 277 38.94 -16.43 -8.17
N VAL A 278 37.96 -16.55 -9.08
CA VAL A 278 38.22 -16.66 -10.53
C VAL A 278 38.90 -15.39 -11.06
N LEU A 279 38.40 -14.20 -10.69
CA LEU A 279 38.99 -12.93 -11.13
C LEU A 279 40.37 -12.67 -10.50
N ASP A 280 40.58 -13.02 -9.23
CA ASP A 280 41.89 -12.92 -8.57
C ASP A 280 42.92 -13.88 -9.21
N LEU A 281 42.53 -15.12 -9.55
CA LEU A 281 43.39 -16.08 -10.24
C LEU A 281 43.74 -15.61 -11.65
N LEU A 282 42.77 -15.03 -12.37
CA LEU A 282 43.00 -14.41 -13.68
C LEU A 282 44.01 -13.27 -13.58
N ALA A 283 43.80 -12.36 -12.63
CA ALA A 283 44.71 -11.25 -12.39
C ALA A 283 46.12 -11.76 -12.05
N ALA A 284 46.25 -12.79 -11.21
CA ALA A 284 47.54 -13.41 -10.90
C ALA A 284 48.22 -14.04 -12.13
N ALA A 285 47.47 -14.70 -13.01
CA ALA A 285 48.00 -15.27 -14.25
C ALA A 285 48.53 -14.18 -15.21
N ILE A 286 47.80 -13.07 -15.34
CA ILE A 286 48.23 -11.91 -16.14
C ILE A 286 49.43 -11.21 -15.50
N ALA A 287 49.47 -11.09 -14.17
CA ALA A 287 50.62 -10.55 -13.45
C ALA A 287 51.88 -11.34 -13.74
N THR A 288 51.77 -12.66 -13.64
CA THR A 288 52.89 -13.59 -13.78
C THR A 288 53.39 -13.58 -15.22
N SER A 289 52.50 -13.53 -16.21
CA SER A 289 52.89 -13.41 -17.62
C SER A 289 53.54 -12.06 -17.92
N ALA A 290 53.03 -10.96 -17.37
CA ALA A 290 53.62 -9.63 -17.50
C ALA A 290 55.06 -9.59 -16.96
N VAL A 291 55.28 -10.14 -15.75
CA VAL A 291 56.62 -10.22 -15.15
C VAL A 291 57.55 -11.13 -15.96
N ALA A 292 57.06 -12.28 -16.44
CA ALA A 292 57.87 -13.18 -17.27
C ALA A 292 58.34 -12.50 -18.57
N ILE A 293 57.46 -11.74 -19.24
CA ILE A 293 57.80 -10.96 -20.43
C ILE A 293 58.80 -9.86 -20.08
N ALA A 294 58.58 -9.13 -19.00
CA ALA A 294 59.47 -8.07 -18.53
C ALA A 294 60.89 -8.58 -18.21
N VAL A 295 61.01 -9.75 -17.59
CA VAL A 295 62.32 -10.38 -17.30
C VAL A 295 63.01 -10.86 -18.58
N THR A 296 62.24 -11.39 -19.54
CA THR A 296 62.78 -11.87 -20.83
C THR A 296 63.32 -10.71 -21.67
N TYR A 297 62.64 -9.57 -21.67
CA TYR A 297 63.00 -8.36 -22.40
C TYR A 297 63.57 -7.26 -21.49
N ARG A 298 64.33 -7.65 -20.46
CA ARG A 298 64.84 -6.72 -19.42
C ARG A 298 65.62 -5.53 -19.95
N ASP A 299 66.22 -5.65 -21.13
CA ASP A 299 67.05 -4.59 -21.73
C ASP A 299 66.21 -3.54 -22.47
N GLN A 300 64.90 -3.79 -22.68
CA GLN A 300 63.97 -2.89 -23.38
C GLN A 300 62.88 -2.30 -22.46
N ILE A 301 62.68 -2.88 -21.28
CA ILE A 301 61.58 -2.54 -20.37
C ILE A 301 62.14 -1.95 -19.07
N SER A 302 61.66 -0.77 -18.69
CA SER A 302 62.04 -0.16 -17.41
C SER A 302 61.30 -0.83 -16.25
N GLY A 303 61.99 -1.14 -15.15
CA GLY A 303 61.36 -1.68 -13.94
C GLY A 303 60.24 -0.79 -13.39
N ALA A 304 60.29 0.53 -13.62
CA ALA A 304 59.23 1.46 -13.26
C ALA A 304 57.93 1.21 -14.06
N GLN A 305 58.04 0.89 -15.35
CA GLN A 305 56.89 0.59 -16.22
C GLN A 305 56.18 -0.69 -15.76
N VAL A 306 56.96 -1.73 -15.41
CA VAL A 306 56.45 -2.99 -14.86
C VAL A 306 55.72 -2.76 -13.54
N GLY A 307 56.31 -1.97 -12.64
CA GLY A 307 55.69 -1.63 -11.35
C GLY A 307 54.35 -0.88 -11.51
N ILE A 308 54.29 0.07 -12.44
CA ILE A 308 53.06 0.81 -12.78
C ILE A 308 52.02 -0.15 -13.36
N ALA A 309 52.38 -1.02 -14.30
CA ALA A 309 51.47 -1.98 -14.92
C ALA A 309 50.88 -2.98 -13.90
N LEU A 310 51.69 -3.49 -12.98
CA LEU A 310 51.24 -4.39 -11.92
C LEU A 310 50.26 -3.71 -10.96
N ASN A 311 50.53 -2.46 -10.58
CA ASN A 311 49.61 -1.69 -9.74
C ASN A 311 48.28 -1.43 -10.46
N ILE A 312 48.32 -0.94 -11.71
CA ILE A 312 47.11 -0.71 -12.52
C ILE A 312 46.26 -1.98 -12.60
N MET A 313 46.88 -3.14 -12.82
CA MET A 313 46.19 -4.41 -12.95
C MET A 313 45.58 -4.89 -11.63
N LEU A 314 46.28 -4.72 -10.50
CA LEU A 314 45.74 -5.01 -9.16
C LEU A 314 44.48 -4.17 -8.88
N VAL A 315 44.57 -2.85 -9.14
CA VAL A 315 43.44 -1.93 -8.93
C VAL A 315 42.31 -2.23 -9.93
N ALA A 316 42.62 -2.59 -11.18
CA ALA A 316 41.63 -2.95 -12.18
C ALA A 316 40.82 -4.20 -11.80
N ASN A 317 41.45 -5.21 -11.23
CA ASN A 317 40.76 -6.39 -10.73
C ASN A 317 39.74 -6.04 -9.63
N THR A 318 40.13 -5.21 -8.65
CA THR A 318 39.20 -4.75 -7.62
C THR A 318 38.09 -3.84 -8.16
N THR A 319 38.39 -3.05 -9.19
CA THR A 319 37.43 -2.17 -9.89
C THR A 319 36.39 -3.01 -10.63
N LEU A 320 36.82 -4.06 -11.32
CA LEU A 320 35.95 -5.00 -12.04
C LEU A 320 35.02 -5.77 -11.08
N LEU A 321 35.55 -6.27 -9.96
CA LEU A 321 34.72 -6.93 -8.94
C LEU A 321 33.64 -6.01 -8.39
N LYS A 322 34.00 -4.75 -8.08
CA LYS A 322 33.04 -3.73 -7.66
C LYS A 322 32.04 -3.42 -8.77
N LEU A 323 32.47 -3.35 -10.03
CA LEU A 323 31.56 -3.10 -11.15
C LEU A 323 30.50 -4.18 -11.26
N VAL A 324 30.89 -5.47 -11.22
CA VAL A 324 29.93 -6.58 -11.29
C VAL A 324 29.00 -6.56 -10.08
N GLY A 325 29.52 -6.35 -8.86
CA GLY A 325 28.68 -6.22 -7.66
C GLY A 325 27.66 -5.08 -7.75
N ASN A 326 28.09 -3.88 -8.16
CA ASN A 326 27.21 -2.72 -8.25
C ASN A 326 26.24 -2.78 -9.43
N TRP A 327 26.63 -3.41 -10.55
CA TRP A 327 25.73 -3.69 -11.67
C TRP A 327 24.51 -4.46 -11.20
N THR A 328 24.75 -5.47 -10.36
CA THR A 328 23.67 -6.31 -9.85
C THR A 328 22.73 -5.51 -8.93
N SER A 329 23.21 -4.52 -8.17
CA SER A 329 22.34 -3.61 -7.41
C SER A 329 21.53 -2.69 -8.33
N LEU A 330 22.15 -2.20 -9.41
CA LEU A 330 21.47 -1.38 -10.41
C LEU A 330 20.34 -2.15 -11.10
N GLU A 331 20.57 -3.43 -11.44
CA GLU A 331 19.56 -4.31 -12.05
C GLU A 331 18.33 -4.50 -11.15
N ILE A 332 18.53 -4.69 -9.84
CA ILE A 332 17.41 -4.81 -8.87
C ILE A 332 16.59 -3.52 -8.84
N SER A 333 17.23 -2.36 -8.73
CA SER A 333 16.55 -1.06 -8.72
C SER A 333 15.80 -0.79 -10.03
N LEU A 334 16.36 -1.16 -11.18
CA LEU A 334 15.66 -1.06 -12.48
C LEU A 334 14.44 -1.99 -12.55
N GLY A 335 14.51 -3.18 -11.93
CA GLY A 335 13.37 -4.07 -11.79
C GLY A 335 12.22 -3.47 -10.98
N ALA A 336 12.52 -2.71 -9.93
CA ALA A 336 11.52 -1.97 -9.15
C ALA A 336 10.81 -0.91 -10.01
N ILE A 337 11.56 -0.13 -10.81
CA ILE A 337 10.97 0.84 -11.77
C ILE A 337 10.03 0.12 -12.74
N SER A 338 10.43 -1.03 -13.28
CA SER A 338 9.57 -1.78 -14.21
C SER A 338 8.26 -2.23 -13.55
N ARG A 339 8.27 -2.60 -12.27
CA ARG A 339 7.06 -2.97 -11.53
C ARG A 339 6.17 -1.75 -11.25
N LEU A 340 6.76 -0.63 -10.85
CA LEU A 340 6.03 0.63 -10.61
C LEU A 340 5.41 1.18 -11.90
N LYS A 341 6.13 1.11 -13.02
CA LYS A 341 5.59 1.51 -14.33
C LYS A 341 4.48 0.58 -14.80
N SER A 342 4.67 -0.73 -14.63
CA SER A 342 3.60 -1.69 -14.94
C SER A 342 2.36 -1.46 -14.08
N LEU A 343 2.52 -1.02 -12.84
CA LEU A 343 1.41 -0.64 -11.98
C LEU A 343 0.66 0.57 -12.55
N GLU A 344 1.38 1.63 -12.89
CA GLU A 344 0.83 2.84 -13.52
C GLU A 344 0.06 2.51 -14.81
N GLU A 345 0.63 1.66 -15.67
CA GLU A 345 0.02 1.29 -16.96
C GLU A 345 -1.19 0.34 -16.82
N THR A 346 -1.26 -0.49 -15.77
CA THR A 346 -2.30 -1.53 -15.63
C THR A 346 -3.43 -1.14 -14.69
N THR A 347 -3.25 -0.12 -13.85
CA THR A 347 -4.27 0.32 -12.89
C THR A 347 -5.36 1.08 -13.64
N PRO A 348 -6.61 0.58 -13.65
CA PRO A 348 -7.70 1.29 -14.31
C PRO A 348 -8.08 2.54 -13.51
N PHE A 349 -8.52 3.59 -14.20
CA PHE A 349 -9.05 4.80 -13.57
C PHE A 349 -10.53 4.64 -13.23
N GLU A 350 -10.92 5.01 -12.01
CA GLU A 350 -12.29 4.95 -11.52
C GLU A 350 -13.20 5.93 -12.31
N GLY A 351 -14.39 5.48 -12.72
CA GLY A 351 -15.33 6.29 -13.50
C GLY A 351 -14.97 6.51 -14.98
N GLY A 352 -13.75 6.13 -15.39
CA GLY A 352 -13.24 6.36 -16.76
C GLY A 352 -13.09 7.85 -17.11
N HIS A 353 -12.91 8.16 -18.39
CA HIS A 353 -12.90 9.55 -18.90
C HIS A 353 -14.30 10.13 -19.15
N THR A 354 -15.35 9.48 -18.62
CA THR A 354 -16.75 9.78 -18.93
C THR A 354 -17.41 10.44 -17.73
N GLY A 355 -17.29 11.76 -17.66
CA GLY A 355 -17.93 12.62 -16.67
C GLY A 355 -17.93 14.06 -17.19
N THR A 356 -18.60 14.30 -18.31
CA THR A 356 -18.57 15.59 -19.02
C THR A 356 -19.79 16.45 -18.75
N LEU A 357 -20.80 15.94 -18.07
CA LEU A 357 -22.03 16.67 -17.79
C LEU A 357 -21.96 17.24 -16.37
N GLU A 358 -21.91 18.57 -16.28
CA GLU A 358 -22.13 19.31 -15.04
C GLU A 358 -23.65 19.41 -14.81
N PRO A 359 -24.18 18.78 -13.74
CA PRO A 359 -25.58 18.90 -13.42
C PRO A 359 -25.89 20.34 -12.93
N PRO A 360 -27.18 20.75 -12.91
CA PRO A 360 -27.57 22.04 -12.32
C PRO A 360 -27.10 22.18 -10.87
N GLU A 361 -26.78 23.39 -10.42
CA GLU A 361 -26.25 23.66 -9.06
C GLU A 361 -27.14 23.14 -7.92
N ASN A 362 -28.45 23.03 -8.15
CA ASN A 362 -29.41 22.54 -7.17
C ASN A 362 -29.74 21.06 -7.31
N TRP A 363 -28.97 20.31 -8.10
CA TRP A 363 -29.13 18.87 -8.25
C TRP A 363 -28.32 18.13 -7.16
N PRO A 364 -28.90 17.11 -6.52
CA PRO A 364 -30.26 16.60 -6.69
C PRO A 364 -31.29 17.46 -5.95
N SER A 365 -32.41 17.74 -6.60
CA SER A 365 -33.44 18.67 -6.11
C SER A 365 -34.61 17.98 -5.40
N ARG A 366 -34.93 16.75 -5.82
CA ARG A 366 -36.06 15.95 -5.28
C ARG A 366 -35.59 14.64 -4.69
N GLY A 367 -34.51 14.07 -5.21
CA GLY A 367 -33.99 12.77 -4.76
C GLY A 367 -34.78 11.57 -5.30
N HIS A 368 -35.38 11.68 -6.50
CA HIS A 368 -36.04 10.55 -7.16
C HIS A 368 -34.99 9.66 -7.83
N ILE A 369 -34.94 8.37 -7.46
CA ILE A 369 -33.96 7.40 -7.97
C ILE A 369 -34.67 6.31 -8.78
N GLU A 370 -34.22 6.09 -10.00
CA GLU A 370 -34.77 5.06 -10.89
C GLU A 370 -33.68 4.10 -11.40
N PHE A 371 -33.80 2.83 -11.03
CA PHE A 371 -33.00 1.73 -11.56
C PHE A 371 -33.73 1.11 -12.76
N LYS A 372 -33.09 1.09 -13.94
CA LYS A 372 -33.67 0.57 -15.18
C LYS A 372 -32.91 -0.66 -15.67
N ASN A 373 -33.47 -1.84 -15.40
CA ASN A 373 -32.98 -3.15 -15.86
C ASN A 373 -31.48 -3.34 -15.62
N ILE A 374 -31.01 -2.98 -14.41
CA ILE A 374 -29.58 -2.97 -14.10
C ILE A 374 -29.04 -4.39 -13.97
N THR A 375 -27.83 -4.60 -14.48
CA THR A 375 -27.05 -5.83 -14.27
C THR A 375 -25.64 -5.44 -13.88
N ALA A 376 -25.13 -6.05 -12.81
CA ALA A 376 -23.81 -5.74 -12.27
C ALA A 376 -23.05 -7.02 -11.88
N SER A 377 -21.72 -6.97 -11.99
CA SER A 377 -20.83 -8.10 -11.70
C SER A 377 -19.50 -7.60 -11.15
N TYR A 378 -18.92 -8.29 -10.16
CA TYR A 378 -17.56 -7.98 -9.71
C TYR A 378 -16.49 -8.47 -10.69
N GLN A 379 -16.76 -9.57 -11.40
CA GLN A 379 -15.86 -10.19 -12.36
C GLN A 379 -16.65 -10.74 -13.56
N SER A 380 -15.99 -10.85 -14.71
CA SER A 380 -16.56 -11.45 -15.91
C SER A 380 -16.98 -12.90 -15.64
N GLY A 381 -18.29 -13.14 -15.44
CA GLY A 381 -18.87 -14.47 -15.27
C GLY A 381 -19.70 -14.68 -13.99
N SER A 382 -19.59 -13.81 -12.98
CA SER A 382 -20.41 -13.87 -11.76
C SER A 382 -21.34 -12.65 -11.65
N VAL A 383 -22.58 -12.83 -12.07
CA VAL A 383 -23.61 -11.78 -12.00
C VAL A 383 -24.02 -11.60 -10.54
N ALA A 384 -23.83 -10.39 -10.00
CA ALA A 384 -24.13 -10.06 -8.62
C ALA A 384 -25.51 -9.39 -8.47
N LEU A 385 -25.99 -8.74 -9.52
CA LEU A 385 -27.36 -8.22 -9.69
C LEU A 385 -27.83 -8.49 -11.10
N ARG A 386 -29.09 -8.95 -11.27
CA ARG A 386 -29.61 -9.35 -12.58
C ARG A 386 -30.94 -8.68 -12.89
N ASN A 387 -30.96 -7.92 -14.00
CA ASN A 387 -32.15 -7.30 -14.58
C ASN A 387 -33.07 -6.62 -13.54
N LEU A 388 -32.48 -5.86 -12.63
CA LEU A 388 -33.20 -5.24 -11.51
C LEU A 388 -33.79 -3.90 -11.94
N SER A 389 -35.08 -3.71 -11.67
CA SER A 389 -35.78 -2.44 -11.90
C SER A 389 -36.52 -2.01 -10.63
N LEU A 390 -36.22 -0.80 -10.17
CA LEU A 390 -36.70 -0.25 -8.91
C LEU A 390 -36.90 1.26 -9.09
N ASN A 391 -38.03 1.79 -8.61
CA ASN A 391 -38.32 3.21 -8.63
C ASN A 391 -38.55 3.71 -7.20
N ILE A 392 -37.76 4.69 -6.77
CA ILE A 392 -37.79 5.31 -5.45
C ILE A 392 -38.26 6.74 -5.62
N SER A 393 -39.44 7.04 -5.09
CA SER A 393 -40.02 8.38 -5.15
C SER A 393 -39.29 9.34 -4.20
N ALA A 394 -39.30 10.63 -4.54
CA ALA A 394 -38.76 11.69 -3.69
C ALA A 394 -39.33 11.63 -2.27
N GLY A 395 -38.47 11.71 -1.26
CA GLY A 395 -38.83 11.66 0.16
C GLY A 395 -39.31 10.29 0.69
N GLN A 396 -39.27 9.24 -0.14
CA GLN A 396 -39.72 7.90 0.24
C GLN A 396 -38.66 7.15 1.05
N ARG A 397 -39.05 6.57 2.19
CA ARG A 397 -38.18 5.70 3.00
C ARG A 397 -38.24 4.27 2.48
N LEU A 398 -37.17 3.84 1.82
CA LEU A 398 -37.02 2.48 1.30
C LEU A 398 -36.24 1.60 2.27
N MET A 399 -36.74 0.39 2.52
CA MET A 399 -36.03 -0.66 3.23
C MET A 399 -35.72 -1.84 2.31
N ILE A 400 -34.45 -2.24 2.25
CA ILE A 400 -33.99 -3.37 1.43
C ILE A 400 -33.64 -4.55 2.35
N CYS A 401 -34.33 -5.67 2.16
CA CYS A 401 -34.17 -6.87 2.96
C CYS A 401 -33.77 -8.07 2.10
N GLY A 402 -33.11 -9.06 2.70
CA GLY A 402 -32.69 -10.28 2.01
C GLY A 402 -31.63 -11.03 2.80
N ARG A 403 -31.41 -12.30 2.47
CA ARG A 403 -30.36 -13.12 3.10
C ARG A 403 -28.96 -12.55 2.81
N THR A 404 -27.97 -12.91 3.63
CA THR A 404 -26.56 -12.61 3.32
C THR A 404 -26.21 -13.18 1.93
N GLY A 405 -25.54 -12.38 1.09
CA GLY A 405 -25.24 -12.75 -0.30
C GLY A 405 -26.34 -12.46 -1.33
N SER A 406 -27.49 -11.91 -0.94
CA SER A 406 -28.60 -11.64 -1.89
C SER A 406 -28.40 -10.44 -2.83
N GLY A 407 -27.29 -9.68 -2.70
CA GLY A 407 -26.99 -8.50 -3.52
C GLY A 407 -27.29 -7.14 -2.89
N LYS A 408 -27.65 -7.06 -1.60
CA LYS A 408 -27.97 -5.78 -0.91
C LYS A 408 -26.82 -4.77 -0.97
N SER A 409 -25.64 -5.14 -0.49
CA SER A 409 -24.45 -4.27 -0.52
C SER A 409 -24.03 -3.96 -1.96
N THR A 410 -24.19 -4.92 -2.88
CA THR A 410 -23.92 -4.72 -4.31
C THR A 410 -24.81 -3.63 -4.91
N LEU A 411 -26.10 -3.58 -4.55
CA LEU A 411 -27.02 -2.53 -5.02
C LEU A 411 -26.57 -1.14 -4.55
N ILE A 412 -26.15 -1.02 -3.29
CA ILE A 412 -25.60 0.23 -2.74
C ILE A 412 -24.30 0.62 -3.48
N LEU A 413 -23.39 -0.32 -3.70
CA LEU A 413 -22.15 -0.07 -4.44
C LEU A 413 -22.39 0.39 -5.89
N THR A 414 -23.42 -0.12 -6.56
CA THR A 414 -23.78 0.36 -7.90
C THR A 414 -24.37 1.78 -7.89
N LEU A 415 -25.11 2.14 -6.83
CA LEU A 415 -25.66 3.49 -6.67
C LEU A 415 -24.54 4.53 -6.44
N LEU A 416 -23.54 4.18 -5.63
CA LEU A 416 -22.35 5.00 -5.38
C LEU A 416 -21.31 4.97 -6.52
N ARG A 417 -21.62 4.24 -7.60
CA ARG A 417 -20.71 3.94 -8.73
C ARG A 417 -19.35 3.38 -8.30
N LEU A 418 -19.28 2.69 -7.16
CA LEU A 418 -18.11 1.90 -6.74
C LEU A 418 -18.05 0.55 -7.49
N LEU A 419 -19.20 0.11 -8.01
CA LEU A 419 -19.32 -1.02 -8.93
C LEU A 419 -20.03 -0.56 -10.21
N GLU A 420 -19.31 -0.60 -11.33
CA GLU A 420 -19.86 -0.22 -12.63
C GLU A 420 -20.87 -1.25 -13.17
N LEU A 421 -21.88 -0.75 -13.89
CA LEU A 421 -22.94 -1.58 -14.47
C LEU A 421 -22.46 -2.25 -15.77
N GLN A 422 -22.83 -3.52 -15.95
CA GLN A 422 -22.68 -4.22 -17.23
C GLN A 422 -23.76 -3.79 -18.23
N SER A 423 -24.99 -3.60 -17.76
CA SER A 423 -26.13 -3.16 -18.57
C SER A 423 -27.18 -2.45 -17.71
N GLY A 424 -28.09 -1.73 -18.37
CA GLY A 424 -29.06 -0.86 -17.73
C GLY A 424 -28.48 0.52 -17.39
N LYS A 425 -29.24 1.31 -16.62
CA LYS A 425 -28.81 2.62 -16.11
C LYS A 425 -29.51 2.98 -14.81
N ILE A 426 -28.91 3.91 -14.07
CA ILE A 426 -29.46 4.47 -12.84
C ILE A 426 -29.61 5.97 -13.07
N GLU A 427 -30.81 6.50 -12.83
CA GLU A 427 -31.10 7.93 -12.97
C GLU A 427 -31.44 8.54 -11.62
N LEU A 428 -30.89 9.72 -11.34
CA LEU A 428 -31.21 10.55 -10.18
C LEU A 428 -31.81 11.87 -10.68
N ASP A 429 -33.06 12.14 -10.31
CA ASP A 429 -33.88 13.24 -10.84
C ASP A 429 -33.94 13.28 -12.40
N GLY A 430 -33.86 12.10 -13.03
CA GLY A 430 -33.89 11.95 -14.49
C GLY A 430 -32.54 12.12 -15.20
N ILE A 431 -31.46 12.42 -14.46
CA ILE A 431 -30.10 12.48 -14.99
C ILE A 431 -29.40 11.14 -14.74
N ASP A 432 -28.81 10.55 -15.78
CA ASP A 432 -28.04 9.30 -15.64
C ASP A 432 -26.75 9.56 -14.87
N ILE A 433 -26.58 8.88 -13.72
CA ILE A 433 -25.43 9.06 -12.83
C ILE A 433 -24.11 8.69 -13.50
N LYS A 434 -24.13 7.91 -14.59
CA LYS A 434 -22.95 7.58 -15.39
C LYS A 434 -22.35 8.79 -16.11
N THR A 435 -23.16 9.80 -16.40
CA THR A 435 -22.74 10.98 -17.17
C THR A 435 -22.14 12.10 -16.32
N VAL A 436 -22.39 12.05 -15.01
CA VAL A 436 -21.94 13.03 -14.02
C VAL A 436 -20.57 12.63 -13.45
N GLY A 437 -19.73 13.61 -13.12
CA GLY A 437 -18.46 13.39 -12.43
C GLY A 437 -18.66 12.73 -11.06
N LEU A 438 -17.76 11.82 -10.68
CA LEU A 438 -17.89 11.04 -9.43
C LEU A 438 -17.83 11.92 -8.18
N ASP A 439 -17.00 12.97 -8.20
CA ASP A 439 -16.84 13.89 -7.06
C ASP A 439 -18.16 14.60 -6.77
N ILE A 440 -18.78 15.19 -7.81
CA ILE A 440 -20.10 15.83 -7.71
C ILE A 440 -21.16 14.84 -7.23
N LEU A 441 -21.20 13.64 -7.84
CA LEU A 441 -22.18 12.61 -7.49
C LEU A 441 -22.06 12.20 -6.01
N ARG A 442 -20.84 11.94 -5.52
CA ARG A 442 -20.62 11.43 -4.16
C ARG A 442 -20.72 12.52 -3.09
N GLN A 443 -20.21 13.72 -3.37
CA GLN A 443 -20.26 14.84 -2.42
C GLN A 443 -21.67 15.43 -2.28
N GLN A 444 -22.43 15.57 -3.38
CA GLN A 444 -23.71 16.28 -3.34
C GLN A 444 -24.93 15.35 -3.19
N CYS A 445 -24.86 14.10 -3.64
CA CYS A 445 -26.06 13.26 -3.75
C CYS A 445 -26.21 12.22 -2.64
N PHE A 446 -25.12 11.78 -2.01
CA PHE A 446 -25.13 10.61 -1.15
C PHE A 446 -24.42 10.87 0.17
N ILE A 447 -25.12 10.56 1.26
CA ILE A 447 -24.53 10.39 2.58
C ILE A 447 -24.63 8.90 2.91
N ALA A 448 -23.48 8.26 3.10
CA ALA A 448 -23.39 6.83 3.37
C ALA A 448 -22.72 6.59 4.72
N VAL A 449 -23.30 5.69 5.51
CA VAL A 449 -22.71 5.21 6.76
C VAL A 449 -22.16 3.82 6.49
N SER A 450 -20.85 3.63 6.70
CA SER A 450 -20.20 2.33 6.49
C SER A 450 -20.61 1.34 7.58
N GLN A 451 -20.57 0.04 7.25
CA GLN A 451 -20.84 -1.01 8.23
C GLN A 451 -19.75 -1.06 9.31
N ASP A 452 -18.50 -0.87 8.89
CA ASP A 452 -17.34 -0.73 9.78
C ASP A 452 -16.86 0.72 9.68
N PRO A 453 -16.85 1.50 10.78
CA PRO A 453 -16.43 2.90 10.75
C PRO A 453 -14.92 2.99 10.52
N LEU A 454 -14.49 3.96 9.69
CA LEU A 454 -13.09 4.32 9.55
C LEU A 454 -12.78 5.51 10.47
N LEU A 455 -12.17 5.22 11.60
CA LEU A 455 -11.69 6.24 12.54
C LEU A 455 -10.15 6.28 12.48
N LEU A 456 -9.61 7.48 12.43
CA LEU A 456 -8.18 7.75 12.39
C LEU A 456 -7.70 8.17 13.79
N PRO A 457 -7.20 7.22 14.62
CA PRO A 457 -6.93 7.46 16.04
C PRO A 457 -5.85 8.53 16.27
N ASN A 458 -4.87 8.60 15.37
CA ASN A 458 -3.76 9.55 15.47
C ASN A 458 -4.11 10.97 15.02
N GLU A 459 -5.26 11.15 14.38
CA GLU A 459 -5.76 12.44 13.89
C GLU A 459 -6.74 13.08 14.89
N THR A 460 -7.05 14.36 14.68
CA THR A 460 -7.95 15.11 15.57
C THR A 460 -9.41 14.66 15.42
N LEU A 461 -10.23 14.89 16.45
CA LEU A 461 -11.68 14.67 16.35
C LEU A 461 -12.28 15.52 15.20
N ARG A 462 -11.82 16.77 15.06
CA ARG A 462 -12.17 17.63 13.92
C ARG A 462 -11.89 16.96 12.58
N PHE A 463 -10.67 16.45 12.39
CA PHE A 463 -10.29 15.82 11.12
C PHE A 463 -11.11 14.58 10.80
N ASN A 464 -11.51 13.81 11.81
CA ASN A 464 -12.39 12.65 11.62
C ASN A 464 -13.83 13.05 11.23
N LEU A 465 -14.30 14.23 11.65
CA LEU A 465 -15.65 14.73 11.37
C LEU A 465 -15.72 15.52 10.05
N ASP A 466 -14.75 16.41 9.81
CA ASP A 466 -14.66 17.27 8.64
C ASP A 466 -13.19 17.36 8.17
N PRO A 467 -12.73 16.40 7.35
CA PRO A 467 -11.37 16.39 6.81
C PRO A 467 -11.05 17.60 5.93
N ASP A 468 -12.08 18.18 5.28
CA ASP A 468 -11.94 19.30 4.34
C ASP A 468 -11.91 20.66 5.06
N GLY A 469 -12.28 20.71 6.35
CA GLY A 469 -12.32 21.94 7.15
C GLY A 469 -13.34 22.96 6.62
N SER A 470 -14.39 22.48 5.97
CA SER A 470 -15.44 23.27 5.33
C SER A 470 -16.50 23.79 6.29
N VAL A 471 -16.62 23.19 7.48
CA VAL A 471 -17.67 23.42 8.48
C VAL A 471 -17.11 24.13 9.70
N THR A 472 -17.92 24.97 10.35
CA THR A 472 -17.52 25.71 11.56
C THR A 472 -17.51 24.79 12.79
N ASP A 473 -16.73 25.15 13.82
CA ASP A 473 -16.66 24.39 15.07
C ASP A 473 -18.03 24.28 15.73
N ASP A 474 -18.81 25.36 15.73
CA ASP A 474 -20.14 25.41 16.33
C ASP A 474 -21.10 24.42 15.65
N ASP A 475 -21.10 24.35 14.32
CA ASP A 475 -21.93 23.39 13.57
C ASP A 475 -21.54 21.93 13.88
N LEU A 476 -20.24 21.66 14.06
CA LEU A 476 -19.76 20.33 14.45
C LEU A 476 -20.21 19.96 15.88
N VAL A 477 -20.16 20.92 16.80
CA VAL A 477 -20.63 20.74 18.18
C VAL A 477 -22.14 20.49 18.23
N ASP A 478 -22.91 21.25 17.45
CA ASP A 478 -24.35 21.09 17.36
C ASP A 478 -24.72 19.70 16.80
N ALA A 479 -24.05 19.25 15.73
CA ALA A 479 -24.25 17.91 15.18
C ALA A 479 -23.90 16.78 16.17
N LEU A 480 -22.80 16.92 16.93
CA LEU A 480 -22.44 15.98 17.99
C LEU A 480 -23.45 16.00 19.14
N THR A 481 -24.07 17.15 19.42
CA THR A 481 -25.08 17.29 20.47
C THR A 481 -26.41 16.66 20.05
N GLU A 482 -26.84 16.86 18.81
CA GLU A 482 -28.06 16.24 18.25
C GLU A 482 -27.96 14.71 18.18
N THR A 483 -26.76 14.19 17.90
CA THR A 483 -26.49 12.75 17.89
C THR A 483 -26.26 12.16 19.30
N GLY A 484 -26.19 13.00 20.34
CA GLY A 484 -25.95 12.57 21.72
C GLY A 484 -24.52 12.11 22.00
N LEU A 485 -23.58 12.37 21.08
CA LEU A 485 -22.18 11.99 21.21
C LEU A 485 -21.35 13.05 21.94
N TRP A 486 -21.79 14.31 21.96
CA TRP A 486 -21.00 15.42 22.52
C TRP A 486 -20.57 15.19 23.98
N SER A 487 -21.46 14.70 24.83
CA SER A 487 -21.17 14.42 26.24
C SER A 487 -20.07 13.38 26.44
N HIS A 488 -19.94 12.40 25.54
CA HIS A 488 -18.93 11.34 25.64
C HIS A 488 -17.49 11.86 25.52
N PHE A 489 -17.29 12.99 24.82
CA PHE A 489 -15.96 13.57 24.65
C PHE A 489 -15.48 14.42 25.85
N PHE A 490 -16.35 14.68 26.84
CA PHE A 490 -15.98 15.37 28.08
C PHE A 490 -15.73 14.43 29.26
N GLU A 491 -16.38 13.26 29.30
CA GLU A 491 -16.32 12.34 30.46
C GLU A 491 -14.95 11.64 30.63
N GLY A 492 -14.10 11.64 29.60
CA GLY A 492 -12.79 10.96 29.59
C GLY A 492 -11.59 11.77 30.09
N GLY A 493 -11.75 13.04 30.46
CA GLY A 493 -10.63 13.88 30.89
C GLY A 493 -11.06 15.01 31.80
N THR A 494 -10.70 14.90 33.07
CA THR A 494 -11.04 15.75 34.23
C THR A 494 -12.49 15.70 34.69
N SER A 495 -12.67 15.18 35.91
CA SER A 495 -13.76 15.55 36.81
C SER A 495 -13.85 17.08 36.90
N ILE A 496 -14.73 17.67 36.11
CA ILE A 496 -15.31 18.97 36.41
C ILE A 496 -16.62 18.64 37.09
N ASP A 497 -16.67 18.92 38.39
CA ASP A 497 -17.83 18.68 39.24
C ASP A 497 -19.11 19.25 38.60
N VAL A 498 -20.14 18.41 38.53
CA VAL A 498 -21.46 18.68 37.93
C VAL A 498 -22.32 19.59 38.84
N GLU A 499 -21.73 20.48 39.63
CA GLU A 499 -22.46 21.52 40.39
C GLU A 499 -22.27 22.94 39.83
N GLY A 500 -21.59 23.09 38.69
CA GLY A 500 -21.37 24.38 38.02
C GLY A 500 -21.78 24.38 36.56
N ALA A 501 -23.07 24.18 36.26
CA ALA A 501 -23.65 24.51 34.95
C ALA A 501 -23.73 26.05 34.76
N SER A 502 -22.59 26.73 34.89
CA SER A 502 -22.46 28.16 34.65
C SER A 502 -21.26 28.37 33.74
N ILE A 503 -21.57 28.53 32.46
CA ILE A 503 -20.86 29.40 31.50
C ILE A 503 -19.34 29.26 31.60
N ILE A 504 -18.77 28.35 30.82
CA ILE A 504 -17.38 28.52 30.38
C ILE A 504 -17.41 29.79 29.51
N GLU A 505 -16.97 30.91 30.07
CA GLU A 505 -16.74 32.13 29.29
C GLU A 505 -15.69 31.82 28.22
N PHE A 506 -16.15 31.73 26.97
CA PHE A 506 -15.32 31.71 25.79
C PHE A 506 -14.53 33.02 25.75
N SER A 507 -13.20 32.95 25.68
CA SER A 507 -12.44 34.09 25.22
C SER A 507 -12.69 34.23 23.71
N GLU A 508 -13.33 35.32 23.30
CA GLU A 508 -13.62 35.69 21.90
C GLU A 508 -12.35 35.83 21.00
N ASP A 509 -11.16 35.50 21.50
CA ASP A 509 -9.86 35.70 20.84
C ASP A 509 -9.09 34.40 20.52
N SER A 510 -9.70 33.21 20.68
CA SER A 510 -9.09 31.95 20.21
C SER A 510 -10.06 31.13 19.37
N ASP A 511 -9.90 31.18 18.04
CA ASP A 511 -10.69 30.46 17.02
C ASP A 511 -10.59 28.91 17.08
N GLU A 512 -10.09 28.30 18.17
CA GLU A 512 -9.82 26.85 18.24
C GLU A 512 -10.57 26.18 19.40
N HIS A 513 -11.54 25.30 19.09
CA HIS A 513 -12.30 24.57 20.11
C HIS A 513 -11.43 23.44 20.75
N PRO A 514 -11.14 23.47 22.07
CA PRO A 514 -10.08 22.66 22.70
C PRO A 514 -10.34 21.14 22.70
N VAL A 515 -11.60 20.71 22.52
CA VAL A 515 -11.97 19.29 22.41
C VAL A 515 -11.81 18.79 20.97
N LEU A 516 -12.19 19.59 19.97
CA LEU A 516 -12.18 19.18 18.55
C LEU A 516 -10.74 18.97 18.04
N HIS A 517 -9.78 19.75 18.57
CA HIS A 517 -8.37 19.65 18.19
C HIS A 517 -7.56 18.58 18.96
N ARG A 518 -8.21 17.80 19.85
CA ARG A 518 -7.55 16.65 20.50
C ARG A 518 -7.52 15.46 19.55
N LYS A 519 -6.44 14.67 19.64
CA LYS A 519 -6.32 13.40 18.94
C LYS A 519 -7.42 12.43 19.38
N PHE A 520 -8.00 11.73 18.42
CA PHE A 520 -9.11 10.81 18.66
C PHE A 520 -8.73 9.69 19.65
N ALA A 521 -7.50 9.18 19.59
CA ALA A 521 -6.95 8.16 20.50
C ALA A 521 -6.94 8.57 21.98
N LEU A 522 -7.14 9.86 22.30
CA LEU A 522 -7.19 10.33 23.68
C LEU A 522 -8.58 10.21 24.30
N PHE A 523 -9.60 9.91 23.50
CA PHE A 523 -10.96 9.67 23.98
C PHE A 523 -11.17 8.20 24.30
N GLN A 524 -12.09 7.91 25.21
CA GLN A 524 -12.49 6.55 25.51
C GLN A 524 -13.13 5.92 24.28
N GLU A 525 -12.81 4.66 23.99
CA GLU A 525 -13.36 3.95 22.82
C GLU A 525 -14.89 3.94 22.88
N LEU A 526 -15.51 4.57 21.88
CA LEU A 526 -16.92 4.38 21.59
C LEU A 526 -17.10 2.93 21.14
N SER A 527 -18.02 2.20 21.76
CA SER A 527 -18.31 0.84 21.30
C SER A 527 -18.85 0.87 19.87
N VAL A 528 -18.63 -0.18 19.07
CA VAL A 528 -18.99 -0.30 17.64
C VAL A 528 -20.49 0.00 17.32
N GLY A 529 -21.34 0.14 18.33
CA GLY A 529 -22.76 0.50 18.19
C GLY A 529 -23.15 1.93 18.61
N GLN A 530 -22.19 2.74 19.07
CA GLN A 530 -22.35 4.18 19.35
C GLN A 530 -21.74 4.98 18.19
#